data_AF-A0A7S2EWB4-F1
#
_entry.id   AF-A0A7S2EWB4-F1
#
_cell.length_a   1.000
_cell.length_b   1.000
_cell.length_c   1.000
_cell.angle_alpha   90.00
_cell.angle_beta   90.00
_cell.angle_gamma   90.00
#
_symmetry.space_group_name_H-M   'P 1'
#
loop_
_entity.id
_entity.type
_entity.pdbx_description
1 polymer ?
#
loop_
_entity_poly.entity_id
_entity_poly.type
_entity_poly.pdbx_seq_one_letter_code
_entity_poly.pdbx_strand_id
1 'polypeptide(L)'
;IEERLDLVSFPAFIVEALRDGAKSWPLKPHSEVLDAIFTNNKMRALASFQDLYVGLEPYKNEKQLFGGVIKKTAPAVFGLLAALELHPTNNKAGVFAPIGGFRSVGNAFQSLAKDCGVQFQYNKTVTKITKNGVYMIDSSISSTGEKDVE
;
A
#
# COMPACT_ATOMS: atom_id res chain seq x y z
N ILE A 1 -9.67 -12.74 -32.13
CA ILE A 1 -8.65 -11.68 -32.15
C ILE A 1 -7.54 -12.19 -31.26
N GLU A 2 -6.50 -12.78 -31.83
CA GLU A 2 -5.28 -13.09 -31.06
C GLU A 2 -4.51 -11.77 -30.92
N GLU A 3 -4.54 -11.19 -29.72
CA GLU A 3 -3.65 -10.08 -29.40
C GLU A 3 -2.22 -10.63 -29.34
N ARG A 4 -1.43 -10.35 -30.39
CA ARG A 4 0.02 -10.52 -30.33
C ARG A 4 0.54 -9.61 -29.22
N LEU A 5 1.00 -10.22 -28.14
CA LEU A 5 1.76 -9.54 -27.09
C LEU A 5 3.09 -9.08 -27.69
N ASP A 6 3.14 -7.82 -28.15
CA ASP A 6 4.38 -7.17 -28.54
C ASP A 6 5.20 -6.85 -27.28
N LEU A 7 6.50 -7.12 -27.31
CA LEU A 7 7.45 -6.83 -26.23
C LEU A 7 7.49 -5.33 -25.90
N VAL A 8 7.14 -4.46 -26.85
CA VAL A 8 7.05 -3.01 -26.66
C VAL A 8 5.89 -2.61 -25.72
N SER A 9 4.86 -3.46 -25.59
CA SER A 9 3.70 -3.20 -24.73
C SER A 9 3.95 -3.55 -23.26
N PHE A 10 5.07 -4.22 -22.95
CA PHE A 10 5.40 -4.56 -21.58
C PHE A 10 6.01 -3.36 -20.85
N PRO A 11 5.66 -3.16 -19.56
CA PRO A 11 6.37 -2.21 -18.72
C PRO A 11 7.88 -2.47 -18.72
N ALA A 12 8.68 -1.41 -18.72
CA ALA A 12 10.14 -1.51 -18.84
C ALA A 12 10.77 -2.49 -17.83
N PHE A 13 10.26 -2.54 -16.59
CA PHE A 13 10.77 -3.47 -15.57
C PHE A 13 10.56 -4.95 -15.91
N ILE A 14 9.50 -5.30 -16.67
CA ILE A 14 9.28 -6.66 -17.16
C ILE A 14 10.30 -6.99 -18.26
N VAL A 15 10.52 -6.05 -19.19
CA VAL A 15 11.51 -6.20 -20.27
C VAL A 15 12.91 -6.39 -19.69
N GLU A 16 13.30 -5.59 -18.70
CA GLU A 16 14.58 -5.71 -18.01
C GLU A 16 14.71 -7.03 -17.25
N ALA A 17 13.65 -7.46 -16.55
CA ALA A 17 13.66 -8.76 -15.88
C ALA A 17 13.86 -9.92 -16.87
N LEU A 18 13.22 -9.88 -18.04
CA LEU A 18 13.39 -10.89 -19.09
C LEU A 18 14.80 -10.87 -19.69
N ARG A 19 15.38 -9.68 -19.89
CA ARG A 19 16.77 -9.51 -20.40
C ARG A 19 17.81 -10.11 -19.46
N ASP A 20 17.60 -10.01 -18.14
CA ASP A 20 18.48 -10.63 -17.14
C ASP A 20 18.07 -12.08 -16.80
N GLY A 21 17.45 -12.79 -17.75
CA GLY A 21 17.10 -14.20 -17.58
C GLY A 21 16.13 -14.46 -16.42
N ALA A 22 15.19 -13.54 -16.19
CA ALA A 22 14.22 -13.56 -15.09
C ALA A 22 14.83 -13.54 -13.68
N LYS A 23 16.12 -13.17 -13.52
CA LYS A 23 16.72 -13.04 -12.18
C LYS A 23 16.01 -12.00 -11.32
N SER A 24 15.50 -10.94 -11.92
CA SER A 24 14.73 -9.90 -11.22
C SER A 24 13.21 -10.03 -11.47
N TRP A 25 12.73 -11.27 -11.62
CA TRP A 25 11.31 -11.52 -11.93
C TRP A 25 10.39 -10.85 -10.89
N PRO A 26 9.43 -10.00 -11.31
CA PRO A 26 8.68 -9.16 -10.38
C PRO A 26 7.80 -9.94 -9.39
N LEU A 27 7.43 -11.19 -9.72
CA LEU A 27 6.59 -12.03 -8.87
C LEU A 27 7.39 -13.01 -7.99
N LYS A 28 8.72 -12.98 -8.03
CA LYS A 28 9.52 -13.78 -7.10
C LYS A 28 9.64 -13.06 -5.75
N PRO A 29 10.01 -13.75 -4.65
CA PRO A 29 10.21 -13.10 -3.37
C PRO A 29 11.21 -11.94 -3.47
N HIS A 30 10.86 -10.77 -2.93
CA HIS A 30 11.69 -9.57 -3.00
C HIS A 30 13.06 -9.79 -2.34
N SER A 31 13.09 -10.41 -1.17
CA SER A 31 14.33 -10.80 -0.47
C SER A 31 15.27 -11.64 -1.34
N GLU A 32 14.76 -12.49 -2.22
CA GLU A 32 15.60 -13.30 -3.12
C GLU A 32 16.29 -12.47 -4.20
N VAL A 33 15.68 -11.35 -4.63
CA VAL A 33 16.37 -10.35 -5.47
C VAL A 33 17.45 -9.65 -4.66
N LEU A 34 17.12 -9.22 -3.45
CA LEU A 34 18.05 -8.47 -2.60
C LEU A 34 19.26 -9.28 -2.18
N ASP A 35 19.09 -10.59 -1.96
CA ASP A 35 20.18 -11.51 -1.65
C ASP A 35 21.19 -11.62 -2.81
N ALA A 36 20.73 -11.50 -4.05
CA ALA A 36 21.57 -11.54 -5.24
C ALA A 36 22.31 -10.21 -5.50
N ILE A 37 21.74 -9.08 -5.07
CA ILE A 37 22.30 -7.74 -5.31
C ILE A 37 23.24 -7.32 -4.18
N PHE A 38 22.85 -7.54 -2.93
CA PHE A 38 23.57 -7.02 -1.77
C PHE A 38 24.28 -8.15 -1.02
N THR A 39 25.56 -7.98 -0.73
CA THR A 39 26.31 -8.87 0.18
C THR A 39 26.12 -8.49 1.65
N ASN A 40 25.76 -7.23 1.93
CA ASN A 40 25.61 -6.71 3.29
C ASN A 40 24.17 -6.86 3.81
N ASN A 41 24.02 -7.51 4.96
CA ASN A 41 22.71 -7.74 5.60
C ASN A 41 21.95 -6.44 5.95
N LYS A 42 22.65 -5.35 6.29
CA LYS A 42 22.02 -4.06 6.57
C LYS A 42 21.42 -3.43 5.31
N MET A 43 22.07 -3.61 4.17
CA MET A 43 21.55 -3.12 2.88
C MET A 43 20.32 -3.90 2.45
N ARG A 44 20.31 -5.22 2.67
CA ARG A 44 19.12 -6.06 2.44
C ARG A 44 17.95 -5.62 3.32
N ALA A 45 18.19 -5.43 4.62
CA ALA A 45 17.17 -4.98 5.55
C ALA A 45 16.65 -3.56 5.22
N LEU A 46 17.53 -2.65 4.79
CA LEU A 46 17.15 -1.32 4.34
C LEU A 46 16.21 -1.38 3.12
N ALA A 47 16.56 -2.20 2.12
CA ALA A 47 15.78 -2.31 0.89
C ALA A 47 14.47 -3.10 1.08
N SER A 48 14.44 -4.09 1.98
CA SER A 48 13.22 -4.86 2.28
C SER A 48 12.27 -4.17 3.27
N PHE A 49 12.72 -3.10 3.95
CA PHE A 49 11.88 -2.37 4.90
C PHE A 49 10.57 -1.85 4.28
N GLN A 50 10.61 -1.49 3.00
CA GLN A 50 9.45 -0.98 2.27
C GLN A 50 8.33 -2.01 2.09
N ASP A 51 8.64 -3.30 2.18
CA ASP A 51 7.63 -4.36 2.13
C ASP A 51 6.62 -4.23 3.27
N LEU A 52 7.03 -3.62 4.39
CA LEU A 52 6.16 -3.34 5.53
C LEU A 52 5.14 -2.23 5.25
N TYR A 53 5.40 -1.32 4.30
CA TYR A 53 4.46 -0.22 3.97
C TYR A 53 3.14 -0.74 3.40
N VAL A 54 3.21 -1.92 2.78
CA VAL A 54 2.06 -2.62 2.21
C VAL A 54 1.61 -3.82 3.06
N GLY A 55 2.17 -3.97 4.27
CA GLY A 55 1.79 -5.02 5.21
C GLY A 55 2.23 -6.43 4.81
N LEU A 56 3.26 -6.55 3.96
CA LEU A 56 3.80 -7.82 3.47
C LEU A 56 5.07 -8.22 4.24
N GLU A 57 5.37 -9.52 4.23
CA GLU A 57 6.55 -10.10 4.86
C GLU A 57 7.79 -9.85 3.99
N PRO A 58 8.86 -9.25 4.54
CA PRO A 58 10.06 -8.88 3.78
C PRO A 58 10.94 -10.08 3.39
N TYR A 59 10.82 -11.20 4.11
CA TYR A 59 11.66 -12.37 3.92
C TYR A 59 10.89 -13.53 3.30
N LYS A 60 11.55 -14.26 2.40
CA LYS A 60 11.05 -15.46 1.76
C LYS A 60 10.68 -16.50 2.81
N ASN A 61 9.52 -17.13 2.64
CA ASN A 61 9.10 -18.26 3.45
C ASN A 61 9.35 -19.58 2.71
N GLU A 62 10.43 -20.28 3.07
CA GLU A 62 10.80 -21.55 2.44
C GLU A 62 9.79 -22.68 2.64
N LYS A 63 8.93 -22.57 3.66
CA LYS A 63 7.88 -23.56 3.95
C LYS A 63 6.63 -23.38 3.08
N GLN A 64 6.61 -22.36 2.22
CA GLN A 64 5.45 -22.00 1.40
C GLN A 64 5.78 -22.04 -0.09
N LEU A 65 4.78 -22.41 -0.89
CA LEU A 65 4.88 -22.41 -2.35
C LEU A 65 5.25 -21.02 -2.87
N PHE A 66 6.14 -20.96 -3.86
CA PHE A 66 6.70 -19.71 -4.40
C PHE A 66 7.30 -18.78 -3.34
N GLY A 67 7.80 -19.33 -2.23
CA GLY A 67 8.45 -18.54 -1.18
C GLY A 67 7.49 -17.66 -0.39
N GLY A 68 6.18 -17.92 -0.44
CA GLY A 68 5.15 -17.21 0.33
C GLY A 68 4.50 -16.02 -0.38
N VAL A 69 4.89 -15.71 -1.62
CA VAL A 69 4.37 -14.57 -2.39
C VAL A 69 2.86 -14.63 -2.61
N ILE A 70 2.28 -15.83 -2.75
CA ILE A 70 0.83 -16.00 -2.89
C ILE A 70 0.06 -15.57 -1.64
N LYS A 71 0.68 -15.65 -0.45
CA LYS A 71 0.02 -15.38 0.83
C LYS A 71 0.36 -14.01 1.38
N LYS A 72 1.64 -13.80 1.71
CA LYS A 72 2.07 -12.71 2.59
C LYS A 72 3.45 -12.16 2.27
N THR A 73 4.32 -12.91 1.60
CA THR A 73 5.67 -12.42 1.24
C THR A 73 5.60 -11.38 0.13
N ALA A 74 6.40 -10.33 0.26
CA ALA A 74 6.47 -9.29 -0.76
C ALA A 74 7.07 -9.82 -2.07
N PRO A 75 6.38 -9.67 -3.21
CA PRO A 75 6.99 -9.86 -4.52
C PRO A 75 7.99 -8.75 -4.85
N ALA A 76 9.00 -9.07 -5.64
CA ALA A 76 10.10 -8.18 -6.03
C ALA A 76 9.66 -6.85 -6.66
N VAL A 77 8.48 -6.79 -7.28
CA VAL A 77 7.92 -5.53 -7.81
C VAL A 77 7.77 -4.44 -6.74
N PHE A 78 7.63 -4.80 -5.46
CA PHE A 78 7.54 -3.82 -4.37
C PHE A 78 8.85 -3.09 -4.08
N GLY A 79 10.00 -3.60 -4.55
CA GLY A 79 11.25 -2.84 -4.53
C GLY A 79 11.18 -1.53 -5.34
N LEU A 80 10.20 -1.38 -6.23
CA LEU A 80 9.96 -0.13 -6.95
C LEU A 80 9.37 0.98 -6.06
N LEU A 81 8.86 0.66 -4.86
CA LEU A 81 8.37 1.68 -3.92
C LEU A 81 9.47 2.67 -3.53
N ALA A 82 10.73 2.23 -3.45
CA ALA A 82 11.88 3.12 -3.23
C ALA A 82 11.99 4.22 -4.28
N ALA A 83 11.56 3.96 -5.51
CA ALA A 83 11.61 4.96 -6.56
C ALA A 83 10.59 6.09 -6.34
N LEU A 84 9.60 5.94 -5.47
CA LEU A 84 8.67 7.02 -5.11
C LEU A 84 9.29 8.00 -4.11
N GLU A 85 10.25 7.55 -3.31
CA GLU A 85 10.85 8.33 -2.22
C GLU A 85 12.26 8.84 -2.55
N LEU A 86 13.04 8.02 -3.27
CA LEU A 86 14.47 8.22 -3.49
C LEU A 86 14.79 8.46 -4.98
N HIS A 87 13.82 8.88 -5.79
CA HIS A 87 14.07 9.09 -7.21
C HIS A 87 15.14 10.19 -7.40
N PRO A 88 16.25 9.92 -8.09
CA PRO A 88 17.38 10.85 -8.15
C PRO A 88 17.06 12.12 -8.97
N THR A 89 16.12 12.03 -9.92
CA THR A 89 15.88 13.08 -10.93
C THR A 89 14.42 13.50 -11.10
N ASN A 90 13.47 12.84 -10.44
CA ASN A 90 12.05 13.13 -10.63
C ASN A 90 11.58 14.01 -9.48
N ASN A 91 11.41 15.32 -9.73
CA ASN A 91 10.98 16.30 -8.73
C ASN A 91 9.54 16.09 -8.23
N LYS A 92 8.76 15.19 -8.85
CA LYS A 92 7.43 14.78 -8.37
C LYS A 92 7.50 13.61 -7.38
N ALA A 93 8.63 12.93 -7.31
CA ALA A 93 8.91 11.87 -6.35
C ALA A 93 9.81 12.42 -5.24
N GLY A 94 9.62 11.95 -4.02
CA GLY A 94 10.33 12.46 -2.85
C GLY A 94 9.53 12.32 -1.57
N VAL A 95 10.22 12.54 -0.46
CA VAL A 95 9.61 12.58 0.87
C VAL A 95 9.27 14.03 1.21
N PHE A 96 7.99 14.31 1.38
CA PHE A 96 7.48 15.66 1.66
C PHE A 96 6.85 15.71 3.06
N ALA A 97 7.08 16.82 3.76
CA ALA A 97 6.46 17.12 5.04
C ALA A 97 5.48 18.29 4.88
N PRO A 98 4.15 18.08 5.00
CA PRO A 98 3.19 19.18 4.89
C PRO A 98 3.31 20.16 6.06
N ILE A 99 3.15 21.45 5.78
CA ILE A 99 3.14 22.50 6.81
C ILE A 99 1.97 22.22 7.77
N GLY A 100 2.25 22.14 9.07
CA GLY A 100 1.26 21.75 10.09
C GLY A 100 1.05 20.24 10.24
N GLY A 101 1.89 19.42 9.61
CA GLY A 101 1.87 17.96 9.71
C GLY A 101 0.72 17.31 8.95
N PHE A 102 0.65 15.97 8.92
CA PHE A 102 -0.34 15.24 8.11
C PHE A 102 -1.80 15.52 8.48
N ARG A 103 -2.09 16.00 9.70
CA ARG A 103 -3.44 16.47 10.08
C ARG A 103 -3.94 17.59 9.15
N SER A 104 -3.04 18.48 8.71
CA SER A 104 -3.39 19.58 7.80
C SER A 104 -3.95 19.08 6.47
N VAL A 105 -3.43 17.96 5.95
CA VAL A 105 -3.88 17.34 4.71
C VAL A 105 -5.34 16.91 4.84
N GLY A 106 -5.69 16.20 5.92
CA GLY A 106 -7.07 15.78 6.18
C GLY A 106 -8.03 16.98 6.33
N ASN A 107 -7.62 18.01 7.07
CA ASN A 107 -8.41 19.22 7.25
C ASN A 107 -8.62 19.99 5.93
N ALA A 108 -7.60 20.06 5.07
CA ALA A 108 -7.68 20.71 3.78
C ALA A 108 -8.67 19.99 2.86
N PHE A 109 -8.60 18.65 2.77
CA PHE A 109 -9.58 17.86 2.00
C PHE A 109 -11.00 17.99 2.53
N GLN A 110 -11.17 17.97 3.86
CA GLN A 110 -12.47 18.17 4.49
C GLN A 110 -13.06 19.55 4.16
N SER A 111 -12.23 20.60 4.14
CA SER A 111 -12.65 21.96 3.80
C SER A 111 -13.05 22.05 2.33
N LEU A 112 -12.22 21.53 1.43
CA LEU A 112 -12.53 21.47 0.00
C LEU A 112 -13.85 20.73 -0.28
N ALA A 113 -14.09 19.62 0.40
CA ALA A 113 -15.34 18.89 0.26
C ALA A 113 -16.55 19.72 0.71
N LYS A 114 -16.44 20.48 1.80
CA LYS A 114 -17.51 21.41 2.24
C LYS A 114 -17.74 22.51 1.20
N ASP A 115 -16.68 23.06 0.60
CA ASP A 115 -16.78 24.08 -0.45
C ASP A 115 -17.48 23.53 -1.71
N CYS A 116 -17.33 22.23 -1.97
CA CYS A 116 -18.08 21.50 -2.99
C CYS A 116 -19.52 21.12 -2.58
N GLY A 117 -20.00 21.55 -1.41
CA GLY A 117 -21.36 21.28 -0.92
C GLY A 117 -21.55 19.93 -0.23
N VAL A 118 -20.46 19.19 0.07
CA VAL A 118 -20.55 17.92 0.80
C VAL A 118 -20.97 18.17 2.26
N GLN A 119 -22.01 17.47 2.70
CA GLN A 119 -22.46 17.49 4.09
C GLN A 119 -21.77 16.40 4.90
N PHE A 120 -21.35 16.75 6.12
CA PHE A 120 -20.71 15.82 7.05
C PHE A 120 -21.57 15.61 8.27
N GLN A 121 -21.79 14.34 8.64
CA GLN A 121 -22.46 13.96 9.89
C GLN A 121 -21.41 13.32 10.81
N TYR A 122 -21.02 14.04 11.86
CA TYR A 122 -20.07 13.56 12.87
C TYR A 122 -20.80 12.88 14.03
N ASN A 123 -20.06 12.08 14.81
CA ASN A 123 -20.60 11.33 15.95
C ASN A 123 -21.77 10.40 15.58
N LYS A 124 -21.77 9.92 14.33
CA LYS A 124 -22.74 8.97 13.83
C LYS A 124 -22.05 7.71 13.38
N THR A 125 -22.46 6.58 13.94
CA THR A 125 -21.97 5.26 13.50
C THR A 125 -22.93 4.72 12.46
N VAL A 126 -22.42 4.41 11.27
CA VAL A 126 -23.18 3.66 10.26
C VAL A 126 -23.34 2.23 10.73
N THR A 127 -24.59 1.76 10.89
CA THR A 127 -24.89 0.42 11.39
C THR A 127 -25.35 -0.52 10.28
N LYS A 128 -25.93 0.01 9.21
CA LYS A 128 -26.46 -0.79 8.10
C LYS A 128 -26.48 0.02 6.82
N ILE A 129 -26.06 -0.62 5.73
CA ILE A 129 -26.20 -0.10 4.36
C ILE A 129 -27.19 -1.01 3.63
N THR A 130 -28.18 -0.43 2.96
CA THR A 130 -29.19 -1.15 2.19
C THR A 130 -29.39 -0.50 0.83
N LYS A 131 -30.11 -1.19 -0.08
CA LYS A 131 -30.55 -0.62 -1.35
C LYS A 131 -31.36 0.68 -1.21
N ASN A 132 -31.99 0.90 -0.06
CA ASN A 132 -32.86 2.05 0.20
C ASN A 132 -32.12 3.18 0.95
N GLY A 133 -30.85 2.99 1.32
CA GLY A 133 -30.06 4.01 2.01
C GLY A 133 -29.19 3.50 3.16
N VAL A 134 -28.66 4.45 3.93
CA VAL A 134 -27.71 4.25 5.02
C VAL A 134 -28.39 4.55 6.36
N TYR A 135 -28.30 3.61 7.30
CA TYR A 135 -28.83 3.73 8.65
C TYR A 135 -27.70 4.08 9.63
N MET A 136 -27.97 5.02 10.53
CA MET A 136 -26.99 5.57 11.47
C MET A 136 -27.56 5.67 12.88
N ILE A 137 -26.70 5.55 13.89
CA ILE A 137 -27.01 5.85 15.29
C ILE A 137 -26.11 6.99 15.79
N ASP A 138 -26.62 7.83 16.69
CA ASP A 138 -25.81 8.85 17.35
C ASP A 138 -24.95 8.20 18.45
N SER A 139 -23.63 8.32 18.32
CA SER A 139 -22.66 7.73 19.25
C SER A 139 -22.68 8.40 20.63
N SER A 140 -23.38 9.53 20.79
CA SER A 140 -23.54 10.24 22.07
C SER A 140 -24.61 9.67 23.00
N ILE A 141 -25.39 8.67 22.56
CA ILE A 141 -26.54 8.14 23.31
C ILE A 141 -26.17 6.87 24.12
N SER A 142 -24.99 6.27 23.91
CA SER A 142 -24.67 4.96 24.52
C SER A 142 -24.04 5.01 25.93
N SER A 143 -23.96 6.15 26.61
CA SER A 143 -23.34 6.28 27.95
C SER A 143 -24.32 6.30 29.13
N THR A 144 -25.61 6.02 28.93
CA THR A 144 -26.63 6.10 30.01
C THR A 144 -27.56 4.87 30.09
N GLY A 145 -27.10 3.68 29.69
CA GLY A 145 -27.98 2.50 29.58
C GLY A 145 -27.44 1.20 30.15
N GLU A 146 -26.75 1.23 31.30
CA GLU A 146 -26.48 0.01 32.08
C GLU A 146 -26.50 0.34 33.59
N LYS A 147 -27.71 0.51 34.11
CA LYS A 147 -28.05 0.12 35.48
C LYS A 147 -29.44 -0.50 35.44
N ASP A 148 -29.57 -1.56 36.22
CA ASP A 148 -30.79 -2.30 36.59
C ASP A 148 -30.90 -3.68 35.95
N VAL A 149 -30.30 -4.69 36.59
CA VAL A 149 -31.00 -5.89 37.02
C VAL A 149 -30.41 -6.35 38.36
N GLU A 150 -31.29 -6.55 39.34
CA GLU A 150 -31.07 -7.18 40.67
C GLU A 150 -30.37 -8.55 40.62
#